data_AF-A0A929UII8-F1
#
_entry.id   AF-A0A929UII8-F1
#
_cell.length_a   1.000
_cell.length_b   1.000
_cell.length_c   1.000
_cell.angle_alpha   90.00
_cell.angle_beta   90.00
_cell.angle_gamma   90.00
#
_symmetry.space_group_name_H-M   'P 1'
#
loop_
_entity.id
_entity.type
_entity.pdbx_description
1 polymer ?
#
loop_
_entity_poly.entity_id
_entity_poly.type
_entity_poly.pdbx_seq_one_letter_code
_entity_poly.pdbx_strand_id
1 'polypeptide(L)'
;MTPTSFLNSHQQQLAKDMAKEMERGHFLRHLVDDQENIPSVKAEDLKKHSIYLEERAYLAVVFLNRKENTEIIQRYLQDRFENSIFFIHSEQEAFLLTNVKREAFSDQKEAVSLFYHCALQLRGGIGCSDVHHHVSHLPKAFAEAVRDFDAGFYQVPAQELPRESHVREVETGIMRASVKLMDG
;
A
#
# COMPACT_ATOMS: atom_id res chain seq x y z
N MET A 1 13.49 -41.51 -23.85
CA MET A 1 13.92 -40.94 -22.54
C MET A 1 15.06 -39.99 -22.87
N THR A 2 15.03 -38.67 -22.64
CA THR A 2 14.43 -37.90 -21.54
C THR A 2 14.05 -36.46 -21.98
N PRO A 3 12.90 -35.91 -21.54
CA PRO A 3 12.53 -34.50 -21.71
C PRO A 3 12.91 -33.64 -20.48
N THR A 4 14.01 -33.93 -19.80
CA THR A 4 14.37 -33.28 -18.51
C THR A 4 15.13 -31.96 -18.64
N SER A 5 15.76 -31.66 -19.79
CA SER A 5 16.57 -30.43 -19.94
C SER A 5 15.75 -29.15 -20.09
N PHE A 6 14.60 -29.21 -20.78
CA PHE A 6 13.74 -28.03 -21.01
C PHE A 6 12.97 -27.58 -19.77
N LEU A 7 12.52 -28.52 -18.93
CA LEU A 7 11.84 -28.23 -17.66
C LEU A 7 12.78 -27.53 -16.66
N ASN A 8 14.06 -27.91 -16.66
CA ASN A 8 15.07 -27.36 -15.75
C ASN A 8 15.39 -25.89 -16.08
N SER A 9 15.49 -25.53 -17.36
CA SER A 9 15.72 -24.15 -17.80
C SER A 9 14.55 -23.22 -17.47
N HIS A 10 13.31 -23.70 -17.61
CA HIS A 10 12.11 -22.92 -17.27
C HIS A 10 11.99 -22.69 -15.75
N GLN A 11 12.21 -23.73 -14.93
CA GLN A 11 12.22 -23.61 -13.48
C GLN A 11 13.34 -22.69 -12.98
N GLN A 12 14.53 -22.74 -13.58
CA GLN A 12 15.62 -21.82 -13.28
C GLN A 12 15.29 -20.37 -13.63
N GLN A 13 14.58 -20.14 -14.74
CA GLN A 13 14.16 -18.79 -15.12
C GLN A 13 13.12 -18.23 -14.14
N LEU A 14 12.10 -19.03 -13.79
CA LEU A 14 11.11 -18.65 -12.78
C LEU A 14 11.74 -18.32 -11.43
N ALA A 15 12.70 -19.13 -10.98
CA ALA A 15 13.43 -18.88 -9.74
C ALA A 15 14.23 -17.57 -9.78
N LYS A 16 14.87 -17.25 -10.91
CA LYS A 16 15.58 -15.98 -11.10
C LYS A 16 14.63 -14.78 -11.09
N ASP A 17 13.48 -14.91 -11.75
CA ASP A 17 12.48 -13.84 -11.79
C ASP A 17 11.89 -13.60 -10.40
N MET A 18 11.57 -14.66 -9.66
CA MET A 18 11.15 -14.55 -8.26
C MET A 18 12.22 -13.90 -7.37
N ALA A 19 13.50 -14.26 -7.53
CA ALA A 19 14.58 -13.65 -6.77
C ALA A 19 14.68 -12.14 -7.03
N LYS A 20 14.55 -11.70 -8.30
CA LYS A 20 14.53 -10.27 -8.65
C LYS A 20 13.32 -9.54 -8.05
N GLU A 21 12.14 -10.15 -8.09
CA GLU A 21 10.93 -9.60 -7.47
C GLU A 21 11.11 -9.44 -5.95
N MET A 22 11.73 -10.42 -5.29
CA MET A 22 12.04 -10.37 -3.86
C MET A 22 13.06 -9.28 -3.52
N GLU A 23 14.14 -9.16 -4.30
CA GLU A 23 15.15 -8.11 -4.14
C GLU A 23 14.55 -6.71 -4.33
N ARG A 24 13.70 -6.52 -5.35
CA ARG A 24 12.98 -5.28 -5.58
C ARG A 24 12.05 -4.94 -4.42
N GLY A 25 11.26 -5.90 -3.95
CA GLY A 25 10.38 -5.72 -2.81
C GLY A 25 11.13 -5.43 -1.51
N HIS A 26 12.30 -6.05 -1.30
CA HIS A 26 13.17 -5.73 -0.16
C HIS A 26 13.70 -4.30 -0.22
N PHE A 27 14.21 -3.87 -1.38
CA PHE A 27 14.67 -2.50 -1.59
C PHE A 27 13.57 -1.47 -1.33
N LEU A 28 12.38 -1.66 -1.92
CA LEU A 28 11.26 -0.74 -1.74
C LEU A 28 10.79 -0.68 -0.27
N ARG A 29 10.72 -1.82 0.43
CA ARG A 29 10.37 -1.84 1.87
C ARG A 29 11.40 -1.08 2.71
N HIS A 30 12.69 -1.28 2.44
CA HIS A 30 13.73 -0.53 3.14
C HIS A 30 13.59 0.99 2.93
N LEU A 31 13.16 1.42 1.72
CA LEU A 31 12.86 2.83 1.47
C LEU A 31 11.62 3.35 2.21
N VAL A 32 10.72 2.47 2.66
CA VAL A 32 9.54 2.82 3.48
C VAL A 32 9.95 2.90 4.95
N ASP A 33 10.72 1.94 5.44
CA ASP A 33 11.10 1.82 6.86
C ASP A 33 12.10 2.90 7.33
N ASP A 34 13.14 3.21 6.53
CA ASP A 34 14.31 3.98 7.00
C ASP A 34 14.30 5.47 6.58
N GLN A 35 13.16 6.15 6.76
CA GLN A 35 12.96 7.53 6.27
C GLN A 35 13.98 8.57 6.78
N GLU A 36 14.64 8.31 7.91
CA GLU A 36 15.57 9.25 8.53
C GLU A 36 17.03 9.09 8.06
N ASN A 37 17.43 7.91 7.57
CA ASN A 37 18.81 7.63 7.17
C ASN A 37 18.97 7.17 5.71
N ILE A 38 17.92 7.19 4.90
CA ILE A 38 18.06 6.78 3.49
C ILE A 38 19.01 7.72 2.74
N PRO A 39 20.13 7.21 2.19
CA PRO A 39 20.92 7.98 1.24
C PRO A 39 20.07 8.33 0.04
N SER A 40 20.21 9.55 -0.50
CA SER A 40 19.44 10.03 -1.66
C SER A 40 19.39 8.95 -2.75
N VAL A 41 18.19 8.41 -3.00
CA VAL A 41 17.96 7.40 -4.04
C VAL A 41 18.35 7.99 -5.39
N LYS A 42 19.05 7.21 -6.21
CA LYS A 42 19.45 7.58 -7.57
C LYS A 42 18.75 6.69 -8.60
N ALA A 43 18.69 7.17 -9.84
CA ALA A 43 18.16 6.39 -10.95
C ALA A 43 18.94 5.07 -11.17
N GLU A 44 20.22 5.02 -10.81
CA GLU A 44 21.05 3.82 -10.85
C GLU A 44 20.57 2.75 -9.86
N ASP A 45 20.15 3.16 -8.66
CA ASP A 45 19.60 2.25 -7.65
C ASP A 45 18.29 1.63 -8.13
N LEU A 46 17.43 2.42 -8.79
CA LEU A 46 16.19 1.90 -9.38
C LEU A 46 16.46 0.90 -10.50
N LYS A 47 17.39 1.21 -11.40
CA LYS A 47 17.78 0.31 -12.51
C LYS A 47 18.32 -1.02 -11.98
N LYS A 48 19.13 -0.99 -10.91
CA LYS A 48 19.65 -2.21 -10.26
C LYS A 48 18.54 -3.13 -9.78
N HIS A 49 17.43 -2.57 -9.29
CA HIS A 49 16.28 -3.32 -8.81
C HIS A 49 15.17 -3.49 -9.85
N SER A 50 15.45 -3.23 -11.14
CA SER A 50 14.47 -3.32 -12.24
C SER A 50 13.20 -2.48 -11.99
N ILE A 51 13.36 -1.31 -11.40
CA ILE A 51 12.30 -0.32 -11.20
C ILE A 51 12.40 0.71 -12.33
N TYR A 52 11.37 0.79 -13.16
CA TYR A 52 11.30 1.68 -14.30
C TYR A 52 10.44 2.90 -13.98
N LEU A 53 10.89 3.72 -13.02
CA LEU A 53 10.19 4.94 -12.65
C LEU A 53 10.70 6.11 -13.50
N GLU A 54 9.81 6.80 -14.19
CA GLU A 54 10.18 8.01 -14.93
C GLU A 54 10.24 9.24 -14.01
N GLU A 55 11.35 9.99 -14.07
CA GLU A 55 11.55 11.29 -13.41
C GLU A 55 10.77 12.42 -14.11
N ARG A 56 9.47 12.19 -14.31
CA ARG A 56 8.58 13.17 -14.93
C ARG A 56 7.31 13.43 -14.15
N ALA A 57 6.78 12.41 -13.48
CA ALA A 57 5.58 12.46 -12.65
C ALA A 57 5.34 11.04 -12.13
N TYR A 58 5.40 10.87 -10.82
CA TYR A 58 5.03 9.64 -10.14
C TYR A 58 4.41 9.95 -8.80
N LEU A 59 3.72 8.98 -8.23
CA LEU A 59 3.17 9.05 -6.88
C LEU A 59 3.23 7.67 -6.23
N ALA A 60 3.18 7.67 -4.90
CA ALA A 60 3.06 6.49 -4.09
C ALA A 60 1.67 6.44 -3.44
N VAL A 61 1.13 5.23 -3.32
CA VAL A 61 -0.16 4.96 -2.68
C VAL A 61 0.02 3.81 -1.71
N VAL A 62 -0.53 3.93 -0.51
CA VAL A 62 -0.62 2.86 0.48
C VAL A 62 -2.08 2.51 0.73
N PHE A 63 -2.36 1.23 0.95
CA PHE A 63 -3.70 0.73 1.19
C PHE A 63 -3.63 -0.60 1.97
N LEU A 64 -4.76 -1.03 2.52
CA LEU A 64 -4.81 -2.33 3.22
C LEU A 64 -4.52 -3.48 2.25
N ASN A 65 -3.57 -4.35 2.62
CA ASN A 65 -3.16 -5.54 1.90
C ASN A 65 -4.28 -6.60 1.90
N ARG A 66 -5.23 -6.38 1.00
CA ARG A 66 -6.35 -7.28 0.73
C ARG A 66 -6.42 -7.51 -0.76
N LYS A 67 -6.67 -8.75 -1.15
CA LYS A 67 -6.75 -9.14 -2.56
C LYS A 67 -7.76 -8.27 -3.31
N GLU A 68 -8.91 -8.01 -2.70
CA GLU A 68 -9.98 -7.18 -3.28
C GLU A 68 -9.52 -5.73 -3.53
N ASN A 69 -8.76 -5.15 -2.60
CA ASN A 69 -8.26 -3.79 -2.74
C ASN A 69 -7.25 -3.68 -3.89
N THR A 70 -6.33 -4.64 -4.01
CA THR A 70 -5.39 -4.71 -5.13
C THR A 70 -6.12 -4.82 -6.47
N GLU A 71 -7.13 -5.68 -6.56
CA GLU A 71 -7.94 -5.85 -7.79
C GLU A 71 -8.70 -4.57 -8.17
N ILE A 72 -9.24 -3.84 -7.19
CA ILE A 72 -9.91 -2.55 -7.44
C ILE A 72 -8.90 -1.54 -7.97
N ILE A 73 -7.78 -1.33 -7.28
CA ILE A 73 -6.76 -0.36 -7.69
C ILE A 73 -6.25 -0.67 -9.10
N GLN A 74 -6.00 -1.94 -9.43
CA GLN A 74 -5.55 -2.35 -10.76
C GLN A 74 -6.50 -1.90 -11.89
N ARG A 75 -7.81 -1.86 -11.66
CA ARG A 75 -8.78 -1.37 -12.66
C ARG A 75 -8.65 0.13 -12.92
N TYR A 76 -8.22 0.91 -11.93
CA TYR A 76 -8.04 2.36 -12.04
C TYR A 76 -6.74 2.77 -12.75
N LEU A 77 -5.79 1.86 -12.92
CA LEU A 77 -4.48 2.17 -13.49
C LEU A 77 -4.44 2.25 -15.02
N GLN A 78 -5.37 1.58 -15.71
CA GLN A 78 -5.17 1.18 -17.11
C GLN A 78 -4.84 2.32 -18.06
N ASP A 79 -5.64 3.39 -18.06
CA ASP A 79 -5.53 4.40 -19.12
C ASP A 79 -4.64 5.58 -18.74
N ARG A 80 -4.44 5.82 -17.44
CA ARG A 80 -3.85 7.08 -16.93
C ARG A 80 -2.51 6.91 -16.23
N PHE A 81 -2.10 5.67 -15.99
CA PHE A 81 -0.88 5.34 -15.29
C PHE A 81 -0.05 4.32 -16.06
N GLU A 82 1.24 4.28 -15.75
CA GLU A 82 2.18 3.34 -16.34
C GLU A 82 3.28 2.98 -15.34
N ASN A 83 4.08 1.96 -15.67
CA ASN A 83 5.17 1.47 -14.83
C ASN A 83 4.76 1.20 -13.37
N SER A 84 3.53 0.72 -13.18
CA SER A 84 2.96 0.46 -11.87
C SER A 84 3.60 -0.75 -11.21
N ILE A 85 4.09 -0.56 -9.99
CA ILE A 85 4.70 -1.60 -9.16
C ILE A 85 3.88 -1.73 -7.89
N PHE A 86 3.37 -2.94 -7.65
CA PHE A 86 2.76 -3.32 -6.38
C PHE A 86 3.80 -4.05 -5.54
N PHE A 87 3.85 -3.73 -4.25
CA PHE A 87 4.64 -4.50 -3.29
C PHE A 87 3.95 -4.56 -1.93
N ILE A 88 4.13 -5.68 -1.24
CA ILE A 88 3.59 -5.89 0.10
C ILE A 88 4.64 -5.37 1.09
N HIS A 89 4.23 -4.43 1.93
CA HIS A 89 5.08 -3.89 2.99
C HIS A 89 5.00 -4.77 4.23
N SER A 90 3.78 -5.06 4.68
CA SER A 90 3.48 -5.86 5.86
C SER A 90 2.27 -6.78 5.61
N GLU A 91 1.85 -7.57 6.60
CA GLU A 91 0.59 -8.32 6.52
C GLU A 91 -0.63 -7.40 6.33
N GLN A 92 -0.54 -6.15 6.78
CA GLN A 92 -1.65 -5.20 6.76
C GLN A 92 -1.57 -4.20 5.60
N GLU A 93 -0.38 -3.89 5.10
CA GLU A 93 -0.17 -2.78 4.17
C GLU A 93 0.47 -3.24 2.86
N ALA A 94 -0.11 -2.75 1.77
CA ALA A 94 0.44 -2.86 0.44
C ALA A 94 0.62 -1.46 -0.16
N PHE A 95 1.60 -1.36 -1.03
CA PHE A 95 1.95 -0.12 -1.71
C PHE A 95 1.82 -0.29 -3.21
N LEU A 96 1.46 0.81 -3.86
CA LEU A 96 1.56 1.02 -5.28
C LEU A 96 2.50 2.20 -5.51
N LEU A 97 3.50 2.01 -6.36
CA LEU A 97 4.32 3.07 -6.94
C LEU A 97 4.00 3.13 -8.43
N THR A 98 3.69 4.30 -8.98
CA THR A 98 3.27 4.40 -10.37
C THR A 98 3.62 5.73 -11.02
N ASN A 99 3.89 5.70 -12.33
CA ASN A 99 4.04 6.90 -13.13
C ASN A 99 2.68 7.40 -13.63
N VAL A 100 2.54 8.72 -13.65
CA VAL A 100 1.42 9.37 -14.32
C VAL A 100 1.74 9.44 -15.82
N LYS A 101 0.81 8.99 -16.67
CA LYS A 101 0.94 9.12 -18.14
C LYS A 101 0.96 10.59 -18.54
N ARG A 102 1.76 10.94 -19.57
CA ARG A 102 1.74 12.29 -20.13
C ARG A 102 0.34 12.61 -20.62
N GLU A 103 -0.11 13.84 -20.36
CA GLU A 103 -1.40 14.37 -20.84
C GLU A 103 -2.63 13.60 -20.33
N ALA A 104 -2.47 12.65 -19.38
CA ALA A 104 -3.59 11.90 -18.81
C ALA A 104 -4.47 12.74 -17.87
N PHE A 105 -3.94 13.88 -17.41
CA PHE A 105 -4.59 14.80 -16.48
C PHE A 105 -4.27 16.24 -16.87
N SER A 106 -5.23 17.14 -16.67
CA SER A 106 -5.03 18.59 -16.91
C SER A 106 -4.32 19.26 -15.73
N ASP A 107 -4.57 18.74 -14.53
CA ASP A 107 -3.87 19.10 -13.29
C ASP A 107 -3.38 17.81 -12.62
N GLN A 108 -2.14 17.80 -12.14
CA GLN A 108 -1.55 16.66 -11.42
C GLN A 108 -2.31 16.32 -10.13
N LYS A 109 -3.02 17.29 -9.53
CA LYS A 109 -3.92 17.03 -8.40
C LYS A 109 -5.09 16.11 -8.76
N GLU A 110 -5.48 16.05 -10.03
CA GLU A 110 -6.49 15.11 -10.50
C GLU A 110 -6.00 13.66 -10.41
N ALA A 111 -4.70 13.42 -10.58
CA ALA A 111 -4.11 12.08 -10.44
C ALA A 111 -4.26 11.56 -9.01
N VAL A 112 -3.95 12.42 -8.02
CA VAL A 112 -4.14 12.13 -6.59
C VAL A 112 -5.64 11.96 -6.28
N SER A 113 -6.49 12.87 -6.79
CA SER A 113 -7.95 12.84 -6.60
C SER A 113 -8.60 11.55 -7.11
N LEU A 114 -8.06 10.95 -8.17
CA LEU A 114 -8.54 9.68 -8.69
C LEU A 114 -8.40 8.54 -7.68
N PHE A 115 -7.32 8.51 -6.91
CA PHE A 115 -7.13 7.50 -5.85
C PHE A 115 -8.11 7.68 -4.69
N TYR A 116 -8.47 8.92 -4.34
CA TYR A 116 -9.55 9.15 -3.38
C TYR A 116 -10.93 8.75 -3.91
N HIS A 117 -11.16 8.86 -5.21
CA HIS A 117 -12.38 8.31 -5.81
C HIS A 117 -12.39 6.78 -5.79
N CYS A 118 -11.23 6.15 -5.96
CA CYS A 118 -11.04 4.71 -5.78
C CYS A 118 -11.30 4.27 -4.32
N ALA A 119 -10.89 5.09 -3.34
CA ALA A 119 -11.06 4.82 -1.90
C ALA A 119 -12.51 4.49 -1.50
N LEU A 120 -13.50 5.09 -2.18
CA LEU A 120 -14.93 4.85 -1.92
C LEU A 120 -15.34 3.38 -2.13
N GLN A 121 -14.56 2.61 -2.88
CA GLN A 121 -14.81 1.19 -3.16
C GLN A 121 -13.87 0.27 -2.38
N LEU A 122 -12.80 0.80 -1.77
CA LEU A 122 -11.84 0.02 -1.03
C LEU A 122 -12.40 -0.35 0.35
N ARG A 123 -12.04 -1.55 0.82
CA ARG A 123 -12.26 -1.91 2.23
C ARG A 123 -11.11 -1.34 3.05
N GLY A 124 -11.40 -0.31 3.83
CA GLY A 124 -10.42 0.43 4.62
C GLY A 124 -10.11 1.79 4.02
N GLY A 125 -8.95 2.35 4.36
CA GLY A 125 -8.47 3.62 3.81
C GLY A 125 -7.53 3.44 2.62
N ILE A 126 -7.14 4.59 2.06
CA ILE A 126 -6.02 4.76 1.15
C ILE A 126 -5.23 5.96 1.65
N GLY A 127 -3.91 5.96 1.44
CA GLY A 127 -3.08 7.15 1.58
C GLY A 127 -2.34 7.39 0.30
N CYS A 128 -2.20 8.64 -0.10
CA CYS A 128 -1.56 9.02 -1.35
C CYS A 128 -0.52 10.12 -1.10
N SER A 129 0.64 9.99 -1.75
CA SER A 129 1.60 11.08 -1.83
C SER A 129 1.12 12.18 -2.79
N ASP A 130 1.78 13.34 -2.73
CA ASP A 130 1.74 14.27 -3.85
C ASP A 130 2.44 13.67 -5.09
N VAL A 131 2.31 14.35 -6.23
CA VAL A 131 3.06 13.98 -7.45
C VAL A 131 4.50 14.50 -7.35
N HIS A 132 5.46 13.60 -7.54
CA HIS A 132 6.89 13.89 -7.49
C HIS A 132 7.54 13.75 -8.88
N HIS A 133 8.65 14.47 -9.06
CA HIS A 133 9.36 14.58 -10.34
C HIS A 133 10.81 14.09 -10.29
N HIS A 134 11.37 13.87 -9.11
CA HIS A 134 12.76 13.47 -8.92
C HIS A 134 12.85 12.20 -8.11
N VAL A 135 13.70 11.25 -8.53
CA VAL A 135 13.82 9.95 -7.85
C VAL A 135 14.33 10.08 -6.41
N SER A 136 15.10 11.12 -6.11
CA SER A 136 15.57 11.42 -4.76
C SER A 136 14.43 11.68 -3.77
N HIS A 137 13.22 12.03 -4.26
CA HIS A 137 12.03 12.21 -3.43
C HIS A 137 11.26 10.91 -3.19
N LEU A 138 11.73 9.76 -3.68
CA LEU A 138 10.99 8.51 -3.53
C LEU A 138 10.73 8.13 -2.06
N PRO A 139 11.71 8.25 -1.12
CA PRO A 139 11.43 8.04 0.31
C PRO A 139 10.35 9.01 0.82
N LYS A 140 10.48 10.29 0.49
CA LYS A 140 9.51 11.34 0.85
C LYS A 140 8.10 11.01 0.34
N ALA A 141 7.97 10.50 -0.89
CA ALA A 141 6.69 10.08 -1.45
C ALA A 141 6.06 8.94 -0.61
N PHE A 142 6.84 7.95 -0.20
CA PHE A 142 6.34 6.90 0.70
C PHE A 142 5.93 7.46 2.07
N ALA A 143 6.74 8.33 2.67
CA ALA A 143 6.42 8.97 3.94
C ALA A 143 5.16 9.86 3.87
N GLU A 144 4.91 10.52 2.75
CA GLU A 144 3.65 11.25 2.52
C GLU A 144 2.46 10.30 2.44
N ALA A 145 2.55 9.23 1.65
CA ALA A 145 1.46 8.27 1.52
C ALA A 145 1.11 7.61 2.87
N VAL A 146 2.11 7.23 3.67
CA VAL A 146 1.90 6.68 5.02
C VAL A 146 1.23 7.70 5.94
N ARG A 147 1.75 8.94 6.00
CA ARG A 147 1.16 9.99 6.83
C ARG A 147 -0.28 10.32 6.43
N ASP A 148 -0.57 10.28 5.13
CA ASP A 148 -1.92 10.50 4.61
C ASP A 148 -2.88 9.34 4.95
N PHE A 149 -2.39 8.10 4.88
CA PHE A 149 -3.14 6.92 5.33
C PHE A 149 -3.44 6.95 6.83
N ASP A 150 -2.43 7.26 7.63
CA ASP A 150 -2.57 7.46 9.07
C ASP A 150 -3.53 8.61 9.37
N ALA A 151 -3.43 9.72 8.65
CA ALA A 151 -4.39 10.81 8.78
C ALA A 151 -5.82 10.33 8.47
N GLY A 152 -6.05 9.57 7.40
CA GLY A 152 -7.37 9.01 7.12
C GLY A 152 -7.87 8.05 8.20
N PHE A 153 -6.96 7.34 8.87
CA PHE A 153 -7.29 6.36 9.92
C PHE A 153 -7.52 7.02 11.29
N TYR A 154 -6.75 8.05 11.65
CA TYR A 154 -6.79 8.75 12.95
C TYR A 154 -7.57 10.08 12.91
N GLN A 155 -7.86 10.63 11.73
CA GLN A 155 -8.76 11.80 11.53
C GLN A 155 -10.18 11.39 11.15
N VAL A 156 -10.54 10.10 11.23
CA VAL A 156 -11.88 9.81 11.72
C VAL A 156 -11.98 10.64 13.00
N PRO A 157 -12.98 11.52 13.18
CA PRO A 157 -13.25 12.02 14.51
C PRO A 157 -13.25 10.82 15.46
N ALA A 158 -13.17 11.01 16.76
CA ALA A 158 -13.96 10.08 17.58
C ALA A 158 -15.41 10.27 17.08
N GLN A 159 -15.80 9.60 15.98
CA GLN A 159 -17.17 9.40 15.57
C GLN A 159 -17.67 8.67 16.76
N GLU A 160 -18.33 9.43 17.65
CA GLU A 160 -18.73 9.05 18.99
C GLU A 160 -18.53 7.56 19.13
N LEU A 161 -17.29 7.16 19.50
CA LEU A 161 -17.07 5.81 20.01
C LEU A 161 -18.16 5.76 21.05
N PRO A 162 -19.22 4.94 20.89
CA PRO A 162 -20.39 5.08 21.72
C PRO A 162 -19.85 5.07 23.13
N ARG A 163 -19.84 6.26 23.75
CA ARG A 163 -19.01 6.53 24.93
C ARG A 163 -19.30 5.38 25.82
N GLU A 164 -18.28 4.65 26.28
CA GLU A 164 -18.43 3.48 27.12
C GLU A 164 -19.50 3.73 28.20
N SER A 165 -20.73 3.40 27.83
CA SER A 165 -21.95 3.51 28.62
C SER A 165 -22.59 2.13 28.69
N HIS A 166 -21.98 1.14 28.03
CA HIS A 166 -22.43 -0.24 28.00
C HIS A 166 -21.43 -1.21 28.63
N VAL A 167 -20.31 -0.74 29.21
CA VAL A 167 -19.49 -1.60 30.08
C VAL A 167 -20.12 -1.70 31.48
N ARG A 168 -20.83 -0.67 31.96
CA ARG A 168 -21.55 -0.75 33.24
C ARG A 168 -22.87 -1.53 33.17
N GLU A 169 -23.59 -1.53 32.05
CA GLU A 169 -24.83 -2.32 31.94
C GLU A 169 -24.57 -3.82 31.78
N VAL A 170 -23.51 -4.20 31.04
CA VAL A 170 -23.12 -5.60 30.89
C VAL A 170 -22.56 -6.17 32.21
N GLU A 171 -21.82 -5.38 33.00
CA GLU A 171 -21.37 -5.82 34.35
C GLU A 171 -22.54 -5.99 35.33
N THR A 172 -23.56 -5.12 35.33
CA THR A 172 -24.78 -5.34 36.14
C THR A 172 -25.65 -6.49 35.63
N GLY A 173 -25.64 -6.78 34.33
CA GLY A 173 -26.36 -7.91 33.74
C GLY A 173 -25.73 -9.26 34.10
N ILE A 174 -24.40 -9.34 34.08
CA ILE A 174 -23.65 -10.55 34.41
C ILE A 174 -23.71 -10.82 35.93
N MET A 175 -23.63 -9.79 36.78
CA MET A 175 -23.79 -9.97 38.23
C MET A 175 -25.20 -10.42 38.66
N ARG A 176 -26.27 -10.07 37.92
CA ARG A 176 -27.62 -10.56 38.23
C ARG A 176 -27.87 -12.01 37.81
N ALA A 177 -27.12 -12.53 36.83
CA ALA A 177 -27.23 -13.93 36.40
C ALA A 177 -26.49 -14.90 37.33
N SER A 178 -25.43 -14.44 38.02
CA SER A 178 -24.67 -15.30 38.95
C SER A 178 -25.31 -15.46 40.33
N VAL A 179 -26.19 -14.55 40.77
CA VAL A 179 -26.90 -14.68 42.06
C VAL A 179 -28.08 -15.67 41.98
N LYS A 180 -28.69 -15.86 40.80
CA LYS A 180 -29.82 -16.79 40.61
C LYS A 180 -29.44 -18.24 40.32
N LEU A 181 -28.15 -18.59 40.38
CA LEU A 181 -27.68 -19.97 40.24
C LEU A 181 -27.05 -20.53 41.52
N MET A 182 -27.12 -19.80 42.64
CA MET A 182 -26.66 -20.28 43.96
C MET A 182 -27.73 -20.31 45.05
N ASP A 183 -28.94 -19.81 44.78
CA ASP A 183 -30.12 -20.03 45.62
C ASP A 183 -31.14 -20.84 44.80
N GLY A 184 -31.48 -22.02 45.30
CA GLY A 184 -32.45 -22.95 44.70
C GLY A 184 -33.89 -22.44 44.69
#